data_AF-A0AA88LBJ6-F1
#
_entry.id   AF-A0AA88LBJ6-F1
#
_cell.length_a   1.000
_cell.length_b   1.000
_cell.length_c   1.000
_cell.angle_alpha   90.00
_cell.angle_beta   90.00
_cell.angle_gamma   90.00
#
_symmetry.space_group_name_H-M   'P 1'
#
loop_
_entity.id
_entity.type
_entity.pdbx_description
1 polymer ?
#
loop_
_entity_poly.entity_id
_entity_poly.type
_entity_poly.pdbx_seq_one_letter_code
_entity_poly.pdbx_strand_id
1 'polypeptide(L)'
;MLKLAGFNLTRESSQVPGGGLGVFLSAGKAERGSLVALYPGTVYYPTDPIFFQSINNQFMFRCSDGVHIDGKDRGLSKSIFKSCVNRDRFGHHLIADTSWLTPSLVSPLNIGQYVNNRSSGRPANVAYHEMTIPADFPIHLRKYIPNISYRTVFLDEAGNFPPLKIVGLVATRLIQEGDELYSTYISVVDES
;
A
#
# COMPACT_ATOMS: atom_id res chain seq x y z
N MET A 1 -0.73 -3.64 -18.59
CA MET A 1 -1.85 -3.40 -17.64
C MET A 1 -2.51 -4.74 -17.37
N LEU A 2 -2.53 -5.19 -16.11
CA LEU A 2 -3.12 -6.50 -15.74
C LEU A 2 -4.66 -6.42 -15.88
N LYS A 3 -5.20 -6.92 -17.01
CA LYS A 3 -6.65 -7.09 -17.26
C LYS A 3 -7.35 -8.10 -16.31
N LEU A 4 -6.63 -8.69 -15.36
CA LEU A 4 -7.06 -9.87 -14.60
C LEU A 4 -8.06 -9.58 -13.48
N ALA A 5 -8.17 -8.34 -12.99
CA ALA A 5 -9.09 -8.00 -11.91
C ALA A 5 -10.50 -7.59 -12.39
N GLY A 6 -10.71 -7.44 -13.70
CA GLY A 6 -11.98 -6.92 -14.26
C GLY A 6 -12.13 -5.40 -14.19
N PHE A 7 -11.12 -4.68 -13.69
CA PHE A 7 -11.06 -3.22 -13.66
C PHE A 7 -9.63 -2.69 -13.83
N ASN A 8 -9.52 -1.41 -14.16
CA ASN A 8 -8.27 -0.65 -14.21
C ASN A 8 -8.32 0.53 -13.23
N LEU A 9 -7.17 0.88 -12.67
CA LEU A 9 -7.02 2.06 -11.82
C LEU A 9 -6.05 3.07 -12.43
N THR A 10 -6.32 4.35 -12.21
CA THR A 10 -5.44 5.48 -12.56
C THR A 10 -5.24 6.42 -11.38
N ARG A 11 -4.13 7.16 -11.41
CA ARG A 11 -3.88 8.30 -10.52
C ARG A 11 -4.20 9.58 -11.27
N GLU A 12 -5.11 10.38 -10.75
CA GLU A 12 -5.57 11.63 -11.36
C GLU A 12 -5.75 12.70 -10.30
N SER A 13 -6.02 13.95 -10.70
CA SER A 13 -6.35 15.01 -9.74
C SER A 13 -7.61 14.64 -8.97
N SER A 14 -7.53 14.62 -7.63
CA SER A 14 -8.65 14.28 -6.77
C SER A 14 -9.80 15.27 -6.94
N GLN A 15 -11.03 14.78 -6.80
CA GLN A 15 -12.20 15.63 -6.70
C GLN A 15 -12.32 16.28 -5.31
N VAL A 16 -11.52 15.88 -4.32
CA VAL A 16 -11.45 16.50 -3.01
C VAL A 16 -10.66 17.81 -3.11
N PRO A 17 -11.24 18.98 -2.74
CA PRO A 17 -10.51 20.25 -2.76
C PRO A 17 -9.24 20.19 -1.90
N GLY A 18 -8.09 20.44 -2.52
CA GLY A 18 -6.78 20.35 -1.84
C GLY A 18 -6.28 18.92 -1.57
N GLY A 19 -6.99 17.87 -2.01
CA GLY A 19 -6.61 16.47 -1.81
C GLY A 19 -5.44 16.00 -2.69
N GLY A 20 -4.97 16.82 -3.62
CA GLY A 20 -3.88 16.46 -4.52
C GLY A 20 -4.29 15.38 -5.51
N LEU A 21 -3.62 14.23 -5.47
CA LEU A 21 -3.94 13.08 -6.32
C LEU A 21 -4.97 12.17 -5.66
N GLY A 22 -5.81 11.55 -6.48
CA GLY A 22 -6.76 10.50 -6.11
C GLY A 22 -6.56 9.24 -6.95
N VAL A 23 -7.23 8.17 -6.57
CA VAL A 23 -7.27 6.90 -7.32
C VAL A 23 -8.65 6.72 -7.90
N PHE A 24 -8.72 6.48 -9.22
CA PHE A 24 -9.96 6.35 -9.95
C PHE A 24 -10.06 4.98 -10.59
N LEU A 25 -11.27 4.44 -10.66
CA LEU A 25 -11.56 3.28 -11.50
C LEU A 25 -11.75 3.77 -12.93
N SER A 26 -10.77 3.55 -13.79
CA SER A 26 -10.74 4.10 -15.16
C SER A 26 -11.33 3.21 -16.23
N ALA A 27 -11.52 1.92 -15.94
CA ALA A 27 -12.24 1.00 -16.81
C ALA A 27 -12.79 -0.18 -16.02
N GLY A 28 -13.96 -0.68 -16.41
CA GLY A 28 -14.56 -1.89 -15.82
C GLY A 28 -15.36 -1.61 -14.54
N LYS A 29 -15.38 -2.57 -13.62
CA LYS A 29 -16.10 -2.43 -12.34
C LYS A 29 -15.48 -3.29 -11.25
N ALA A 30 -15.61 -2.85 -10.00
CA ALA A 30 -15.22 -3.63 -8.83
C ALA A 30 -16.45 -3.90 -7.95
N GLU A 31 -16.82 -5.16 -7.82
CA GLU A 31 -17.91 -5.60 -6.94
C GLU A 31 -17.54 -5.39 -5.47
N ARG A 32 -18.56 -5.28 -4.60
CA ARG A 32 -18.36 -5.24 -3.15
C ARG A 32 -17.54 -6.44 -2.68
N GLY A 33 -16.51 -6.20 -1.86
CA GLY A 33 -15.58 -7.22 -1.38
C GLY A 33 -14.34 -7.42 -2.25
N SER A 34 -14.27 -6.78 -3.43
CA SER A 34 -13.07 -6.82 -4.28
C SER A 34 -11.89 -6.08 -3.64
N LEU A 35 -10.70 -6.68 -3.66
CA LEU A 35 -9.45 -5.98 -3.40
C LEU A 35 -9.16 -5.04 -4.57
N VAL A 36 -9.22 -3.73 -4.33
CA VAL A 36 -9.04 -2.72 -5.38
C VAL A 36 -7.66 -2.09 -5.37
N ALA A 37 -7.00 -1.99 -4.22
CA ALA A 37 -5.63 -1.47 -4.15
C ALA A 37 -4.86 -2.10 -2.99
N LEU A 38 -3.54 -1.99 -3.05
CA LEU A 38 -2.60 -2.29 -1.97
C LEU A 38 -1.93 -1.00 -1.55
N TYR A 39 -1.79 -0.79 -0.25
CA TYR A 39 -1.05 0.32 0.34
C TYR A 39 0.44 -0.04 0.36
N PRO A 40 1.26 0.54 -0.54
CA PRO A 40 2.67 0.23 -0.61
C PRO A 40 3.44 0.84 0.56
N GLY A 41 4.63 0.32 0.85
CA GLY A 41 5.55 1.03 1.74
C GLY A 41 6.48 0.16 2.56
N THR A 42 7.38 0.85 3.27
CA THR A 42 8.28 0.21 4.23
C THR A 42 7.53 -0.09 5.51
N VAL A 43 7.62 -1.32 6.00
CA VAL A 43 6.94 -1.83 7.19
C VAL A 43 7.85 -1.70 8.41
N TYR A 44 7.39 -0.96 9.41
CA TYR A 44 8.06 -0.72 10.68
C TYR A 44 7.27 -1.38 11.81
N TYR A 45 7.91 -2.30 12.52
CA TYR A 45 7.32 -2.98 13.67
C TYR A 45 7.44 -2.13 14.94
N PRO A 46 6.67 -2.43 16.00
CA PRO A 46 6.87 -1.82 17.31
C PRO A 46 8.35 -1.91 17.70
N THR A 47 8.93 -0.77 18.10
CA THR A 47 10.36 -0.49 18.37
C THR A 47 11.26 -0.08 17.20
N ASP A 48 10.78 -0.10 15.95
CA ASP A 48 11.60 0.39 14.85
C ASP A 48 11.70 1.93 14.85
N PRO A 49 12.86 2.51 14.49
CA PRO A 49 13.02 3.95 14.47
C PRO A 49 12.23 4.56 13.29
N ILE A 50 11.22 5.38 13.60
CA ILE A 50 10.39 6.07 12.60
C ILE A 50 10.56 7.59 12.49
N PHE A 51 11.30 8.19 13.41
CA PHE A 51 11.30 9.65 13.62
C PHE A 51 11.55 10.48 12.36
N PHE A 52 12.63 10.23 11.61
CA PHE A 52 12.99 11.08 10.48
C PHE A 52 12.02 10.96 9.30
N GLN A 53 11.56 9.75 9.01
CA GLN A 53 10.63 9.47 7.92
C GLN A 53 9.17 9.81 8.26
N SER A 54 8.81 9.95 9.54
CA SER A 54 7.47 10.38 9.96
C SER A 54 7.26 11.89 9.89
N ILE A 55 8.33 12.69 9.91
CA ILE A 55 8.22 14.17 9.84
C ILE A 55 7.55 14.58 8.53
N ASN A 56 6.42 15.27 8.65
CA ASN A 56 5.61 15.76 7.54
C ASN A 56 5.35 14.66 6.48
N ASN A 57 4.87 13.51 6.97
CA ASN A 57 4.57 12.34 6.14
C ASN A 57 3.11 11.91 6.31
N GLN A 58 2.25 12.44 5.44
CA GLN A 58 0.85 12.04 5.36
C GLN A 58 0.63 10.60 4.88
N PHE A 59 1.65 9.95 4.32
CA PHE A 59 1.59 8.58 3.82
C PHE A 59 2.04 7.55 4.86
N MET A 60 2.21 7.96 6.12
CA MET A 60 2.47 7.05 7.24
C MET A 60 1.15 6.42 7.70
N PHE A 61 0.93 5.16 7.36
CA PHE A 61 -0.25 4.40 7.80
C PHE A 61 0.07 3.67 9.11
N ARG A 62 -0.82 3.76 10.11
CA ARG A 62 -0.69 3.03 11.38
C ARG A 62 -1.73 1.91 11.44
N CYS A 63 -1.26 0.68 11.52
CA CYS A 63 -2.09 -0.51 11.74
C CYS A 63 -2.56 -0.59 13.20
N SER A 64 -3.64 -1.34 13.41
CA SER A 64 -4.26 -1.58 14.73
C SER A 64 -3.30 -2.17 15.78
N ASP A 65 -2.33 -2.97 15.34
CA ASP A 65 -1.31 -3.61 16.17
C ASP A 65 -0.06 -2.74 16.41
N GLY A 66 -0.08 -1.47 15.99
CA GLY A 66 1.03 -0.53 16.14
C GLY A 66 2.13 -0.65 15.07
N VAL A 67 1.98 -1.53 14.08
CA VAL A 67 2.83 -1.54 12.89
C VAL A 67 2.58 -0.29 12.05
N HIS A 68 3.64 0.30 11.50
CA HIS A 68 3.55 1.44 10.59
C HIS A 68 3.97 1.05 9.17
N ILE A 69 3.29 1.60 8.16
CA ILE A 69 3.63 1.45 6.74
C ILE A 69 3.89 2.82 6.14
N ASP A 70 5.14 3.07 5.72
CA ASP A 70 5.54 4.32 5.07
C ASP A 70 5.39 4.22 3.56
N GLY A 71 4.27 4.75 3.04
CA GLY A 71 3.95 4.78 1.62
C GLY A 71 4.47 6.00 0.86
N LYS A 72 5.35 6.82 1.45
CA LYS A 72 5.86 8.03 0.77
C LYS A 72 6.87 7.64 -0.31
N ASP A 73 6.54 7.96 -1.56
CA ASP A 73 7.27 7.54 -2.76
C ASP A 73 8.46 8.44 -3.15
N ARG A 74 8.81 9.41 -2.27
CA ARG A 74 9.83 10.44 -2.49
C ARG A 74 10.74 10.65 -1.27
N GLY A 75 11.90 11.27 -1.51
CA GLY A 75 12.84 11.65 -0.46
C GLY A 75 13.39 10.46 0.34
N LEU A 76 13.54 10.65 1.66
CA LEU A 76 14.13 9.65 2.56
C LEU A 76 13.36 8.32 2.55
N SER A 77 12.03 8.35 2.61
CA SER A 77 11.16 7.16 2.58
C SER A 77 11.41 6.28 1.36
N LYS A 78 11.50 6.88 0.17
CA LYS A 78 11.88 6.20 -1.08
C LYS A 78 13.24 5.53 -0.97
N SER A 79 14.23 6.25 -0.45
CA SER A 79 15.59 5.74 -0.30
C SER A 79 15.65 4.57 0.69
N ILE A 80 14.92 4.65 1.81
CA ILE A 80 14.83 3.56 2.78
C ILE A 80 14.19 2.31 2.15
N PHE A 81 13.06 2.45 1.45
CA PHE A 81 12.41 1.32 0.80
C PHE A 81 13.36 0.62 -0.17
N LYS A 82 14.00 1.38 -1.07
CA LYS A 82 14.99 0.84 -2.02
C LYS A 82 16.18 0.18 -1.32
N SER A 83 16.65 0.77 -0.22
CA SER A 83 17.74 0.20 0.57
C SER A 83 17.35 -1.17 1.12
N CYS A 84 16.16 -1.29 1.72
CA CYS A 84 15.66 -2.56 2.27
C CYS A 84 15.48 -3.63 1.18
N VAL A 85 14.93 -3.27 0.02
CA VAL A 85 14.80 -4.20 -1.13
C VAL A 85 16.16 -4.69 -1.63
N ASN A 86 17.16 -3.83 -1.68
CA ASN A 86 18.51 -4.22 -2.10
C ASN A 86 19.24 -5.05 -1.03
N ARG A 87 19.08 -4.71 0.26
CA ARG A 87 19.64 -5.45 1.39
C ARG A 87 19.18 -6.91 1.39
N ASP A 88 17.88 -7.11 1.24
CA ASP A 88 17.26 -8.45 1.38
C ASP A 88 17.10 -9.17 0.02
N ARG A 89 17.78 -8.69 -1.03
CA ARG A 89 17.72 -9.29 -2.36
C ARG A 89 18.21 -10.74 -2.29
N PHE A 90 17.39 -11.67 -2.76
CA PHE A 90 17.72 -13.10 -2.73
C PHE A 90 18.10 -13.60 -4.12
N GLY A 91 19.40 -13.66 -4.40
CA GLY A 91 19.93 -14.01 -5.72
C GLY A 91 19.37 -13.09 -6.82
N HIS A 92 18.74 -13.67 -7.83
CA HIS A 92 18.09 -12.91 -8.92
C HIS A 92 16.66 -12.44 -8.59
N HIS A 93 16.09 -12.86 -7.46
CA HIS A 93 14.72 -12.53 -7.10
C HIS A 93 14.64 -11.17 -6.39
N LEU A 94 13.80 -10.28 -6.94
CA LEU A 94 13.30 -9.12 -6.21
C LEU A 94 12.26 -9.60 -5.21
N ILE A 95 12.38 -9.11 -3.99
CA ILE A 95 11.55 -9.52 -2.85
C ILE A 95 10.46 -8.49 -2.50
N ALA A 96 10.37 -7.41 -3.27
CA ALA A 96 9.27 -6.46 -3.26
C ALA A 96 9.15 -5.78 -4.63
N ASP A 97 7.96 -5.28 -4.96
CA ASP A 97 7.74 -4.42 -6.11
C ASP A 97 8.31 -3.02 -5.84
N THR A 98 9.21 -2.55 -6.70
CA THR A 98 9.77 -1.19 -6.62
C THR A 98 9.12 -0.22 -7.61
N SER A 99 8.28 -0.74 -8.51
CA SER A 99 7.67 0.03 -9.60
C SER A 99 6.68 1.09 -9.09
N TRP A 100 6.10 0.90 -7.91
CA TRP A 100 5.23 1.89 -7.24
C TRP A 100 5.96 3.21 -6.91
N LEU A 101 7.30 3.19 -6.87
CA LEU A 101 8.15 4.38 -6.72
C LEU A 101 8.39 5.12 -8.05
N THR A 102 7.73 4.69 -9.13
CA THR A 102 7.89 5.21 -10.49
C THR A 102 6.51 5.47 -11.13
N PRO A 103 6.46 6.19 -12.26
CA PRO A 103 5.22 6.32 -13.03
C PRO A 103 4.70 5.01 -13.62
N SER A 104 5.59 4.02 -13.86
CA SER A 104 5.28 2.79 -14.58
C SER A 104 5.13 1.60 -13.63
N LEU A 105 3.89 1.28 -13.27
CA LEU A 105 3.57 0.20 -12.34
C LEU A 105 3.63 -1.18 -12.98
N VAL A 106 4.20 -2.15 -12.26
CA VAL A 106 4.13 -3.58 -12.59
C VAL A 106 2.79 -4.14 -12.14
N SER A 107 2.40 -3.90 -10.88
CA SER A 107 1.06 -4.20 -10.37
C SER A 107 0.23 -2.91 -10.31
N PRO A 108 -0.92 -2.84 -11.01
CA PRO A 108 -1.76 -1.65 -11.00
C PRO A 108 -2.41 -1.38 -9.64
N LEU A 109 -2.42 -2.35 -8.73
CA LEU A 109 -3.00 -2.21 -7.40
C LEU A 109 -2.10 -1.42 -6.43
N ASN A 110 -0.81 -1.25 -6.74
CA ASN A 110 0.20 -0.71 -5.81
C ASN A 110 0.19 0.83 -5.73
N ILE A 111 -1.00 1.41 -5.59
CA ILE A 111 -1.26 2.86 -5.54
C ILE A 111 -2.20 3.28 -4.40
N GLY A 112 -2.44 2.39 -3.44
CA GLY A 112 -3.40 2.62 -2.35
C GLY A 112 -3.09 3.82 -1.46
N GLN A 113 -1.84 4.30 -1.42
CA GLN A 113 -1.44 5.47 -0.66
C GLN A 113 -2.03 6.79 -1.17
N TYR A 114 -2.57 6.81 -2.39
CA TYR A 114 -3.24 7.99 -2.97
C TYR A 114 -4.77 7.95 -2.84
N VAL A 115 -5.33 6.94 -2.16
CA VAL A 115 -6.76 6.92 -1.88
C VAL A 115 -7.05 7.97 -0.82
N ASN A 116 -7.86 8.96 -1.17
CA ASN A 116 -8.23 10.05 -0.28
C ASN A 116 -9.27 9.62 0.75
N ASN A 117 -9.40 10.41 1.81
CA ASN A 117 -10.48 10.22 2.76
C ASN A 117 -11.81 10.77 2.24
N ARG A 118 -12.90 10.22 2.76
CA ARG A 118 -14.25 10.75 2.54
C ARG A 118 -14.29 12.25 2.92
N SER A 119 -15.12 12.99 2.19
CA SER A 119 -15.42 14.39 2.50
C SER A 119 -16.91 14.67 2.27
N SER A 120 -17.37 15.89 2.55
CA SER A 120 -18.77 16.26 2.31
C SER A 120 -19.15 16.00 0.84
N GLY A 121 -20.22 15.23 0.63
CA GLY A 121 -20.68 14.79 -0.69
C GLY A 121 -19.86 13.69 -1.35
N ARG A 122 -18.80 13.16 -0.71
CA ARG A 122 -17.92 12.10 -1.23
C ARG A 122 -17.84 10.95 -0.22
N PRO A 123 -18.85 10.06 -0.18
CA PRO A 123 -18.89 8.96 0.78
C PRO A 123 -17.79 7.93 0.49
N ALA A 124 -17.28 7.31 1.55
CA ALA A 124 -16.32 6.23 1.42
C ALA A 124 -16.92 5.04 0.64
N ASN A 125 -16.14 4.48 -0.26
CA ASN A 125 -16.48 3.32 -1.09
C ASN A 125 -15.44 2.20 -0.99
N VAL A 126 -14.37 2.42 -0.22
CA VAL A 126 -13.37 1.41 0.13
C VAL A 126 -13.05 1.44 1.64
N ALA A 127 -12.57 0.34 2.18
CA ALA A 127 -12.09 0.21 3.55
C ALA A 127 -10.71 -0.43 3.59
N TYR A 128 -9.88 0.01 4.54
CA TYR A 128 -8.60 -0.63 4.80
C TYR A 128 -8.80 -2.02 5.40
N HIS A 129 -8.02 -2.98 4.93
CA HIS A 129 -7.99 -4.35 5.41
C HIS A 129 -6.55 -4.75 5.70
N GLU A 130 -6.24 -4.93 6.98
CA GLU A 130 -4.93 -5.40 7.42
C GLU A 130 -4.81 -6.90 7.18
N MET A 131 -3.71 -7.32 6.57
CA MET A 131 -3.45 -8.71 6.20
C MET A 131 -1.98 -9.04 6.40
N THR A 132 -1.67 -10.33 6.42
CA THR A 132 -0.31 -10.83 6.58
C THR A 132 0.00 -11.74 5.42
N ILE A 133 1.09 -11.45 4.70
CA ILE A 133 1.69 -12.41 3.78
C ILE A 133 2.35 -13.50 4.63
N PRO A 134 1.97 -14.78 4.45
CA PRO A 134 2.51 -15.86 5.26
C PRO A 134 3.97 -16.14 4.92
N ALA A 135 4.66 -16.85 5.82
CA ALA A 135 6.09 -17.12 5.69
C ALA A 135 6.41 -17.95 4.43
N ASP A 136 5.56 -18.92 4.13
CA ASP A 136 5.62 -19.84 2.99
C ASP A 136 5.19 -19.20 1.65
N PHE A 137 4.94 -17.90 1.62
CA PHE A 137 4.55 -17.20 0.39
C PHE A 137 5.65 -17.33 -0.69
N PRO A 138 5.32 -17.75 -1.93
CA PRO A 138 6.31 -18.07 -2.94
C PRO A 138 7.26 -16.91 -3.25
N ILE A 139 8.56 -17.14 -3.10
CA ILE A 139 9.61 -16.11 -3.25
C ILE A 139 9.56 -15.41 -4.61
N HIS A 140 9.28 -16.15 -5.68
CA HIS A 140 9.24 -15.60 -7.04
C HIS A 140 8.04 -14.65 -7.29
N LEU A 141 7.02 -14.68 -6.43
CA LEU A 141 5.87 -13.77 -6.47
C LEU A 141 6.05 -12.53 -5.60
N ARG A 142 7.03 -12.52 -4.69
CA ARG A 142 7.29 -11.37 -3.81
C ARG A 142 7.60 -10.08 -4.57
N LYS A 143 8.12 -10.18 -5.81
CA LYS A 143 8.31 -9.05 -6.73
C LYS A 143 7.04 -8.26 -7.08
N TYR A 144 5.85 -8.77 -6.72
CA TYR A 144 4.56 -8.08 -6.92
C TYR A 144 3.99 -7.46 -5.63
N ILE A 145 4.57 -7.79 -4.46
CA ILE A 145 4.16 -7.26 -3.16
C ILE A 145 4.85 -5.90 -2.95
N PRO A 146 4.11 -4.80 -2.74
CA PRO A 146 4.71 -3.47 -2.65
C PRO A 146 5.22 -3.11 -1.25
N ASN A 147 5.48 -4.10 -0.40
CA ASN A 147 5.85 -3.91 0.99
C ASN A 147 7.18 -4.62 1.27
N ILE A 148 7.98 -4.03 2.15
CA ILE A 148 9.26 -4.58 2.61
C ILE A 148 9.44 -4.26 4.08
N SER A 149 10.03 -5.17 4.86
CA SER A 149 10.34 -4.87 6.26
C SER A 149 11.54 -3.91 6.37
N TYR A 150 11.43 -2.94 7.27
CA TYR A 150 12.56 -2.12 7.68
C TYR A 150 13.66 -2.97 8.34
N ARG A 151 13.28 -3.98 9.13
CA ARG A 151 14.21 -4.92 9.77
C ARG A 151 14.86 -5.82 8.72
N THR A 152 16.11 -6.20 8.98
CA THR A 152 16.76 -7.26 8.19
C THR A 152 15.94 -8.53 8.27
N VAL A 153 15.68 -9.12 7.10
CA VAL A 153 14.97 -10.37 7.02
C VAL A 153 15.96 -11.53 7.16
N PHE A 154 15.87 -12.26 8.27
CA PHE A 154 16.50 -13.56 8.40
C PHE A 154 15.52 -14.64 7.96
N LEU A 155 15.97 -15.55 7.09
CA LEU A 155 15.20 -16.71 6.72
C LEU A 155 15.17 -17.70 7.89
N ASP A 156 14.06 -18.39 8.08
CA ASP A 156 13.99 -19.50 9.02
C ASP A 156 14.82 -20.71 8.51
N GLU A 157 14.90 -21.78 9.31
CA GLU A 157 15.64 -23.00 8.95
C GLU A 157 15.10 -23.66 7.66
N ALA A 158 13.84 -23.41 7.32
CA ALA A 158 13.20 -23.89 6.10
C ALA A 158 13.37 -22.94 4.90
N GLY A 159 14.11 -21.84 5.06
CA GLY A 159 14.36 -20.85 4.00
C GLY A 159 13.20 -19.88 3.76
N ASN A 160 12.24 -19.79 4.68
CA ASN A 160 11.08 -18.90 4.57
C ASN A 160 11.39 -17.51 5.13
N PHE A 161 10.74 -16.52 4.53
CA PHE A 161 10.76 -15.15 5.05
C PHE A 161 9.82 -15.06 6.27
N PRO A 162 10.06 -14.13 7.21
CA PRO A 162 9.09 -13.85 8.25
C PRO A 162 7.78 -13.34 7.64
N PRO A 163 6.64 -13.54 8.35
CA PRO A 163 5.37 -12.97 7.95
C PRO A 163 5.49 -11.45 7.75
N LEU A 164 4.83 -10.92 6.71
CA LEU A 164 4.91 -9.51 6.35
C LEU A 164 3.53 -8.87 6.42
N LYS A 165 3.39 -7.85 7.27
CA LYS A 165 2.18 -7.02 7.32
C LYS A 165 2.01 -6.27 6.01
N ILE A 166 0.80 -6.33 5.47
CA ILE A 166 0.36 -5.55 4.30
C ILE A 166 -1.03 -4.99 4.56
N VAL A 167 -1.41 -3.96 3.80
CA VAL A 167 -2.73 -3.34 3.90
C VAL A 167 -3.34 -3.29 2.49
N GLY A 168 -4.51 -3.89 2.35
CA GLY A 168 -5.34 -3.79 1.16
C GLY A 168 -6.45 -2.76 1.33
N LEU A 169 -6.97 -2.25 0.23
CA LEU A 169 -8.22 -1.50 0.19
C LEU A 169 -9.27 -2.35 -0.51
N VAL A 170 -10.38 -2.59 0.19
CA VAL A 170 -11.47 -3.47 -0.24
C VAL A 170 -12.70 -2.63 -0.51
N ALA A 171 -13.34 -2.85 -1.67
CA ALA A 171 -14.57 -2.17 -2.05
C ALA A 171 -15.71 -2.48 -1.07
N THR A 172 -16.36 -1.45 -0.51
CA THR A 172 -17.48 -1.59 0.43
C THR A 172 -18.84 -1.59 -0.27
N ARG A 173 -18.87 -1.16 -1.53
CA ARG A 173 -20.00 -1.18 -2.46
C ARG A 173 -19.51 -1.46 -3.88
N LEU A 174 -20.41 -1.58 -4.84
CA LEU A 174 -20.06 -1.55 -6.26
C LEU A 174 -19.37 -0.22 -6.61
N ILE A 175 -18.23 -0.31 -7.28
CA ILE A 175 -17.46 0.83 -7.81
C ILE A 175 -17.49 0.75 -9.32
N GLN A 176 -17.89 1.85 -9.95
CA GLN A 176 -18.07 1.94 -11.40
C GLN A 176 -16.95 2.75 -12.05
N GLU A 177 -16.85 2.65 -13.36
CA GLU A 177 -15.95 3.48 -14.15
C GLU A 177 -16.22 4.97 -13.91
N GLY A 178 -15.16 5.73 -13.66
CA GLY A 178 -15.20 7.14 -13.28
C GLY A 178 -15.30 7.41 -11.78
N ASP A 179 -15.60 6.40 -10.94
CA ASP A 179 -15.62 6.58 -9.49
C ASP A 179 -14.20 6.81 -8.94
N GLU A 180 -14.02 7.86 -8.14
CA GLU A 180 -12.85 8.01 -7.26
C GLU A 180 -13.01 7.11 -6.03
N LEU A 181 -11.91 6.51 -5.59
CA LEU A 181 -11.84 5.74 -4.36
C LEU A 181 -11.68 6.66 -3.15
N TYR A 182 -12.53 6.46 -2.14
CA TYR A 182 -12.49 7.16 -0.87
C TYR A 182 -12.52 6.18 0.30
N SER A 183 -11.58 6.33 1.23
CA SER A 183 -11.54 5.57 2.49
C SER A 183 -12.27 6.30 3.62
N THR A 184 -12.69 5.55 4.63
CA THR A 184 -12.92 6.12 5.97
C THR A 184 -11.59 6.22 6.71
N TYR A 185 -11.32 7.36 7.34
CA TYR A 185 -10.18 7.52 8.24
C TYR A 185 -10.13 6.36 9.26
N ILE A 186 -8.96 5.78 9.48
CA ILE A 186 -8.55 5.30 10.81
C ILE A 186 -7.86 6.51 11.44
N SER A 187 -8.62 7.47 11.95
CA SER A 187 -8.00 8.44 12.85
C SER A 187 -7.85 7.68 14.15
N VAL A 188 -6.62 7.56 14.66
CA VAL A 188 -6.45 7.52 16.11
C VAL A 188 -7.22 8.74 16.61
N VAL A 189 -8.22 8.48 17.43
CA VAL A 189 -8.91 9.53 18.17
C VAL A 189 -7.83 10.17 19.04
N ASP A 190 -7.38 11.38 18.70
CA ASP A 190 -6.80 12.24 19.72
C ASP A 190 -7.97 12.60 20.63
N GLU A 191 -8.09 11.86 21.74
CA GLU A 191 -9.00 12.23 22.81
C GLU A 191 -8.41 13.44 23.56
N SER A 192 -9.24 14.50 23.61
CA SER A 192 -9.23 15.66 24.52
C SER A 192 -8.07 16.65 24.47
#